data_AF-A0A1Q9K245-F1
#
_entry.id   AF-A0A1Q9K245-F1
#
_cell.length_a   1.000
_cell.length_b   1.000
_cell.length_c   1.000
_cell.angle_alpha   90.00
_cell.angle_beta   90.00
_cell.angle_gamma   90.00
#
_symmetry.space_group_name_H-M   'P 1'
#
loop_
_entity.id
_entity.type
_entity.pdbx_description
1 polymer ?
#
loop_
_entity_poly.entity_id
_entity_poly.type
_entity_poly.pdbx_seq_one_letter_code
_entity_poly.pdbx_strand_id
1 'polypeptide(L)'
;MDKNEILSKSRKENVYGDEREKEVRVKRDAFSQWGLIVLGIIIMVIKLLRTESPADIISILFCTSGLGFTYEGIKLRKKYTVACGIALLLASIYFFYKFCAGLF
;
A
#
# COMPACT_ATOMS: atom_id res chain seq x y z
N MET A 1 -30.18 26.39 -19.57
CA MET A 1 -29.00 25.51 -19.49
C MET A 1 -29.22 24.39 -20.49
N ASP A 2 -28.36 24.28 -21.50
CA ASP A 2 -28.56 23.35 -22.62
C ASP A 2 -28.19 21.92 -22.20
N LYS A 3 -29.12 20.97 -22.38
CA LYS A 3 -29.00 19.60 -21.88
C LYS A 3 -27.80 18.87 -22.50
N ASN A 4 -27.47 19.21 -23.74
CA ASN A 4 -26.34 18.63 -24.47
C ASN A 4 -24.98 19.11 -23.95
N GLU A 5 -24.93 20.36 -23.46
CA GLU A 5 -23.72 20.93 -22.87
C GLU A 5 -23.40 20.28 -21.50
N ILE A 6 -24.43 20.02 -20.69
CA ILE A 6 -24.30 19.31 -19.41
C ILE A 6 -23.82 17.85 -19.62
N LEU A 7 -24.42 17.15 -20.60
CA LEU A 7 -24.08 15.76 -20.92
C LEU A 7 -22.66 15.61 -21.48
N SER A 8 -22.22 16.54 -22.32
CA SER A 8 -20.85 16.53 -22.85
C SER A 8 -19.82 16.82 -21.76
N LYS A 9 -20.12 17.76 -20.85
CA LYS A 9 -19.26 18.08 -19.70
C LYS A 9 -19.14 16.91 -18.73
N SER A 10 -20.27 16.27 -18.38
CA SER A 10 -20.30 15.08 -17.53
C SER A 10 -19.59 13.88 -18.16
N ARG A 11 -19.75 13.63 -19.47
CA ARG A 11 -18.97 12.59 -20.18
C ARG A 11 -17.47 12.88 -20.17
N LYS A 12 -17.07 14.15 -20.31
CA LYS A 12 -15.67 14.57 -20.30
C LYS A 12 -15.03 14.40 -18.91
N GLU A 13 -15.80 14.67 -17.86
CA GLU A 13 -15.39 14.47 -16.46
C GLU A 13 -15.36 12.98 -16.07
N ASN A 14 -16.24 12.14 -16.64
CA ASN A 14 -16.28 10.68 -16.43
C ASN A 14 -15.36 9.84 -17.34
N VAL A 15 -14.46 10.45 -18.12
CA VAL A 15 -13.51 9.70 -18.98
C VAL A 15 -12.63 8.73 -18.18
N TYR A 16 -12.26 9.08 -16.94
CA TYR A 16 -11.43 8.25 -16.04
C TYR A 16 -12.26 7.40 -15.05
N GLY A 17 -13.54 7.20 -15.36
CA GLY A 17 -14.49 6.46 -14.54
C GLY A 17 -15.26 7.36 -13.57
N ASP A 18 -16.46 6.89 -13.25
CA ASP A 18 -17.44 7.58 -12.41
C ASP A 18 -16.92 7.85 -11.00
N GLU A 19 -17.41 8.90 -10.35
CA GLU A 19 -17.02 9.23 -8.97
C GLU A 19 -17.33 8.05 -8.02
N ARG A 20 -18.47 7.39 -8.24
CA ARG A 20 -18.85 6.17 -7.52
C ARG A 20 -17.82 5.05 -7.70
N GLU A 21 -17.30 4.85 -8.91
CA GLU A 21 -16.29 3.82 -9.15
C GLU A 21 -14.97 4.16 -8.46
N LYS A 22 -14.58 5.44 -8.44
CA LYS A 22 -13.37 5.89 -7.72
C LYS A 22 -13.49 5.60 -6.23
N GLU A 23 -14.63 5.92 -5.62
CA GLU A 23 -14.87 5.60 -4.20
C GLU A 23 -14.81 4.10 -3.91
N VAL A 24 -15.45 3.29 -4.76
CA VAL A 24 -15.42 1.83 -4.62
C VAL A 24 -13.99 1.31 -4.77
N ARG A 25 -13.20 1.83 -5.71
CA ARG A 25 -11.77 1.47 -5.87
C ARG A 25 -10.97 1.80 -4.61
N VAL A 26 -11.13 2.99 -4.04
CA VAL A 26 -10.43 3.38 -2.79
C VAL A 26 -10.82 2.46 -1.63
N LYS A 27 -12.12 2.20 -1.42
CA LYS A 27 -12.60 1.30 -0.36
C LYS A 27 -12.10 -0.13 -0.56
N ARG A 28 -12.11 -0.63 -1.80
CA ARG A 28 -11.59 -1.95 -2.17
C ARG A 28 -10.09 -2.06 -1.86
N ASP A 29 -9.30 -1.07 -2.24
CA ASP A 29 -7.86 -1.09 -2.05
C ASP A 29 -7.51 -1.04 -0.55
N ALA A 30 -8.23 -0.22 0.23
CA ALA A 30 -8.11 -0.18 1.69
C ALA A 30 -8.49 -1.54 2.34
N PHE A 31 -9.59 -2.15 1.91
CA PHE A 31 -10.02 -3.46 2.42
C PHE A 31 -9.00 -4.56 2.10
N SER A 32 -8.46 -4.55 0.88
CA SER A 32 -7.41 -5.48 0.44
C SER A 32 -6.14 -5.35 1.29
N GLN A 33 -5.70 -4.11 1.56
CA GLN A 33 -4.57 -3.86 2.45
C GLN A 33 -4.81 -4.36 3.88
N TRP A 34 -6.00 -4.14 4.43
CA TRP A 34 -6.37 -4.68 5.74
C TRP A 34 -6.30 -6.21 5.77
N GLY A 35 -6.82 -6.88 4.73
CA GLY A 35 -6.71 -8.33 4.60
C GLY A 35 -5.27 -8.82 4.59
N LEU A 36 -4.39 -8.14 3.84
CA LEU A 36 -2.96 -8.46 3.78
C LEU A 36 -2.28 -8.31 5.16
N ILE A 37 -2.58 -7.24 5.89
CA ILE A 37 -2.01 -6.99 7.23
C ILE A 37 -2.46 -8.08 8.21
N VAL A 38 -3.75 -8.39 8.24
CA VAL A 38 -4.30 -9.42 9.15
C VAL A 38 -3.69 -10.78 8.84
N LEU A 39 -3.66 -11.18 7.57
CA LEU A 39 -3.07 -12.45 7.16
C LEU A 39 -1.56 -12.50 7.44
N GLY A 40 -0.84 -11.40 7.19
CA GLY A 40 0.58 -11.26 7.50
C GLY A 40 0.86 -11.44 9.00
N ILE A 41 0.04 -10.85 9.87
CA ILE A 41 0.16 -11.03 11.32
C ILE A 41 -0.08 -12.49 11.72
N ILE A 42 -1.11 -13.14 11.16
CA ILE A 42 -1.40 -14.55 11.44
C ILE A 42 -0.21 -15.45 11.06
N ILE A 43 0.35 -15.27 9.86
CA ILE A 43 1.51 -16.05 9.40
C ILE A 43 2.74 -15.76 10.27
N MET A 44 2.95 -14.50 10.64
CA MET A 44 4.05 -14.12 11.54
C MET A 44 3.94 -14.82 12.91
N VAL A 45 2.75 -14.87 13.51
CA VAL A 45 2.53 -15.59 14.77
C VAL A 45 2.83 -17.09 14.61
N ILE A 46 2.35 -17.71 13.53
CA ILE A 46 2.62 -19.13 13.25
C ILE A 46 4.12 -19.39 13.11
N LYS A 47 4.85 -18.53 12.39
CA LYS A 47 6.31 -18.64 12.23
C LYS A 47 7.05 -18.51 13.55
N LEU A 48 6.66 -17.55 14.38
CA LEU A 48 7.23 -17.37 15.72
C LEU A 48 7.01 -18.60 16.60
N LEU A 49 5.82 -19.23 16.54
CA LEU A 49 5.53 -20.48 17.25
C LEU A 49 6.36 -21.66 16.74
N ARG A 50 6.77 -21.63 15.47
CA ARG A 50 7.68 -22.63 14.86
C ARG A 50 9.16 -22.30 15.06
N THR A 51 9.49 -21.22 15.77
CA THR A 51 10.87 -20.72 15.96
C THR A 51 11.54 -20.29 14.65
N GLU A 52 10.76 -20.02 13.61
CA GLU A 52 11.25 -19.50 12.34
C GLU A 52 11.30 -17.97 12.38
N SER A 53 12.27 -17.40 11.65
CA SER A 53 12.37 -15.95 11.50
C SER A 53 11.22 -15.40 10.65
N PRO A 54 10.42 -14.43 11.14
CA PRO A 54 9.37 -13.77 10.36
C PRO A 54 9.90 -12.62 9.49
N ALA A 55 11.22 -12.54 9.27
CA ALA A 55 11.86 -11.43 8.57
C ALA A 55 11.35 -11.21 7.13
N ASP A 56 10.92 -12.28 6.45
CA ASP A 56 10.29 -12.21 5.13
C ASP A 56 8.95 -11.48 5.16
N ILE A 57 8.07 -11.85 6.10
CA ILE A 57 6.75 -11.23 6.24
C ILE A 57 6.89 -9.75 6.63
N ILE A 58 7.78 -9.45 7.58
CA ILE A 58 8.06 -8.06 7.99
C ILE A 58 8.60 -7.25 6.80
N SER A 59 9.52 -7.81 6.02
CA SER A 59 10.06 -7.16 4.83
C SER A 59 8.97 -6.79 3.82
N ILE A 60 8.07 -7.71 3.50
CA ILE A 60 6.98 -7.48 2.55
C ILE A 60 5.99 -6.42 3.05
N LEU A 61 5.60 -6.48 4.33
CA LEU A 61 4.69 -5.49 4.93
C LEU A 61 5.31 -4.09 4.98
N PHE A 62 6.62 -3.99 5.27
CA PHE A 62 7.33 -2.72 5.29
C PHE A 62 7.57 -2.17 3.88
N CYS A 63 7.83 -3.03 2.89
CA CYS A 63 7.96 -2.64 1.50
C CYS A 63 6.66 -2.02 0.97
N THR A 64 5.54 -2.74 1.14
CA THR A 64 4.22 -2.30 0.67
C THR A 64 3.80 -0.98 1.33
N SER A 65 3.99 -0.86 2.64
CA SER A 65 3.70 0.38 3.38
C SER A 65 4.63 1.53 3.01
N GLY A 66 5.93 1.26 2.85
CA GLY A 66 6.93 2.25 2.49
C GLY A 66 6.70 2.83 1.09
N LEU A 67 6.34 1.99 0.11
CA LEU A 67 5.93 2.43 -1.22
C LEU A 67 4.67 3.29 -1.18
N GLY A 68 3.67 2.88 -0.39
CA GLY A 68 2.41 3.62 -0.21
C GLY A 68 2.64 5.03 0.34
N PHE A 69 3.36 5.14 1.46
CA PHE A 69 3.66 6.44 2.09
C PHE A 69 4.57 7.31 1.24
N THR A 70 5.53 6.72 0.53
CA THR A 70 6.41 7.48 -0.38
C THR A 70 5.60 8.07 -1.53
N TYR A 71 4.74 7.27 -2.17
CA TYR A 71 3.88 7.74 -3.25
C TYR A 71 2.91 8.82 -2.79
N GLU A 72 2.22 8.60 -1.66
CA GLU A 72 1.32 9.58 -1.06
C GLU A 72 2.07 10.88 -0.74
N GLY A 73 3.22 10.77 -0.08
CA GLY A 73 4.04 11.90 0.33
C GLY A 73 4.53 12.73 -0.85
N ILE A 74 4.94 12.08 -1.96
CA ILE A 74 5.35 12.77 -3.19
C ILE A 74 4.15 13.50 -3.81
N LYS A 75 3.00 12.83 -3.91
CA LYS A 75 1.80 13.39 -4.56
C LYS A 75 1.20 14.56 -3.78
N LEU A 76 1.17 14.45 -2.44
CA LEU A 76 0.65 15.48 -1.53
C LEU A 76 1.73 16.49 -1.08
N ARG A 77 2.98 16.34 -1.55
CA ARG A 77 4.16 17.14 -1.15
C ARG A 77 4.39 17.22 0.36
N LYS A 78 4.02 16.17 1.11
CA LYS A 78 4.21 16.07 2.55
C LYS A 78 5.58 15.45 2.87
N LYS A 79 6.55 16.29 3.23
CA LYS A 79 7.94 15.88 3.50
C LYS A 79 8.05 14.80 4.59
N TYR A 80 7.25 14.89 5.65
CA TYR A 80 7.24 13.91 6.74
C TYR A 80 6.78 12.52 6.28
N THR A 81 5.73 12.45 5.45
CA THR A 81 5.19 11.20 4.91
C THR A 81 6.21 10.52 3.99
N VAL A 82 6.92 11.31 3.17
CA VAL A 82 8.04 10.81 2.35
C VAL A 82 9.18 10.28 3.21
N ALA A 83 9.59 11.01 4.25
CA ALA A 83 10.64 10.56 5.16
C ALA A 83 10.29 9.24 5.87
N CYS A 84 9.04 9.11 6.34
CA CYS A 84 8.54 7.86 6.92
C CYS A 84 8.54 6.72 5.90
N GLY A 85 8.11 6.98 4.66
CA GLY A 85 8.13 6.01 3.57
C GLY A 85 9.53 5.50 3.27
N ILE A 86 10.51 6.40 3.17
CA ILE A 86 11.92 6.03 2.95
C ILE A 86 12.48 5.22 4.13
N ALA A 87 12.18 5.61 5.37
CA ALA A 87 12.62 4.86 6.55
C ALA A 87 12.07 3.41 6.55
N LEU A 88 10.80 3.24 6.17
CA LEU A 88 10.18 1.91 6.05
C LEU A 88 10.79 1.09 4.91
N LEU A 89 11.14 1.70 3.79
CA LEU A 89 11.84 1.03 2.69
C LEU A 89 13.24 0.55 3.10
N LEU A 90 14.00 1.39 3.82
CA LEU A 90 15.31 0.99 4.36
C LEU A 90 15.18 -0.17 5.35
N ALA A 91 14.17 -0.13 6.23
CA ALA A 91 13.89 -1.23 7.14
C ALA A 91 13.49 -2.51 6.39
N SER A 92 12.69 -2.40 5.33
CA SER A 92 12.34 -3.52 4.46
C SER A 92 13.58 -4.18 3.83
N ILE A 93 14.50 -3.38 3.29
CA ILE A 93 15.77 -3.87 2.72
C ILE A 93 16.59 -4.59 3.80
N TYR A 94 16.67 -4.04 5.00
CA TYR A 94 17.37 -4.68 6.12
C TYR A 94 16.76 -6.04 6.50
N PHE A 95 15.43 -6.12 6.63
CA PHE A 95 14.75 -7.38 6.96
C PHE A 95 14.84 -8.39 5.82
N PHE A 96 14.82 -7.94 4.57
CA PHE A 96 15.06 -8.77 3.39
C PHE A 96 16.47 -9.35 3.42
N TYR A 97 17.48 -8.53 3.70
CA TYR A 97 18.85 -8.99 3.86
C TYR A 97 18.98 -10.03 4.98
N LYS A 98 18.36 -9.79 6.15
CA LYS A 98 18.36 -10.75 7.27
C LYS A 98 17.68 -12.07 6.89
N PHE A 99 16.61 -12.03 6.10
CA PHE A 99 15.96 -13.21 5.57
C PHE A 99 16.90 -13.98 4.62
N CYS A 100 17.53 -13.30 3.66
CA CYS A 100 18.49 -13.90 2.75
C CYS A 100 19.71 -14.48 3.48
N ALA A 101 20.27 -13.76 4.45
CA ALA A 101 21.42 -14.20 5.23
C ALA A 101 21.09 -15.37 6.17
N GLY A 102 19.83 -15.56 6.54
CA GLY A 102 19.38 -16.73 7.32
C GLY A 102 19.08 -17.97 6.46
N LEU A 103 19.12 -17.85 5.13
CA LEU A 103 18.93 -18.96 4.19
C LEU A 103 20.24 -19.62 3.75
N PHE A 104 21.38 -18.95 3.95
CA PHE A 104 22.73 -19.44 3.65
C PHE A 104 23.46 -19.77 4.95
#